data_AF-A0A0X3QE09-F1
#
_entry.id   AF-A0A0X3QE09-F1
#
_cell.length_a   1.000
_cell.length_b   1.000
_cell.length_c   1.000
_cell.angle_alpha   90.00
_cell.angle_beta   90.00
_cell.angle_gamma   90.00
#
_symmetry.space_group_name_H-M   'P 1'
#
loop_
_entity.id
_entity.type
_entity.pdbx_description
1 polymer ?
#
loop_
_entity_poly.entity_id
_entity_poly.type
_entity_poly.pdbx_seq_one_letter_code
_entity_poly.pdbx_strand_id
1 'polypeptide(L)'
;MVKDGVKNIIRRMIMELLELGDAITPENSFILLYGRFRSQGPRIRSLMSLLENRADRFPEFRDAVTECQTFYLSKREALVLPVAQASISDLICKYSGNHCELLRTTVSFMLHMCEDEIALFGRFFLPDATGVLNSMLANLCHCAYDSLRPFLIHANHIEILTELCSLLKQEFLETESVVNRADLEAFSQMCHNLLVDVRQRLIFRAHVYIKSQILDYSPSPGDLAYPEKLEMIEKIATGLQQSQSEGDGSAHTAEGVADGEDRAQQKVPSGIVQTPTDFHGMWYPTVRRALVCVSNLSRCLDVESFRGLAQNCTAACIESLVRAEKLIAARKTPSDGQLFLIKHLLVLREQLTPFNVEFKVKETSLDFSDLKSAAYQALPKLGSKFFDLSRANALLHVILEGPAVVEVDVDSRRQLDHQLKKTCEEFIEQSVRALTGNLPALLTRAKELASTSAKDVLGPPDRLRDEISGSLRLLNPPAPQVKGAQRPPHSNSLAVLRRKLLTYLTNPTTVTIIMRPIETGVVNSWRQLSTFVAQHYTEEDRMIIACPNDSQVRLLFHV
;
A
#
# COMPACT_ATOMS: atom_id res chain seq x y z
N MET A 1 1.41 -58.56 -34.63
CA MET A 1 2.77 -59.10 -34.40
C MET A 1 3.73 -58.09 -33.78
N VAL A 2 4.15 -57.01 -34.46
CA VAL A 2 5.10 -56.02 -33.88
C VAL A 2 4.50 -55.26 -32.69
N LYS A 3 3.26 -54.77 -32.83
CA LYS A 3 2.45 -54.16 -31.76
C LYS A 3 2.35 -55.06 -30.51
N ASP A 4 2.03 -56.33 -30.69
CA ASP A 4 1.93 -57.30 -29.59
C ASP A 4 3.29 -57.56 -28.93
N GLY A 5 4.36 -57.55 -29.73
CA GLY A 5 5.73 -57.63 -29.24
C GLY A 5 6.09 -56.48 -28.31
N VAL A 6 5.79 -55.23 -28.69
CA VAL A 6 6.03 -54.04 -27.85
C VAL A 6 5.20 -54.10 -26.56
N LYS A 7 3.90 -54.41 -26.67
CA LYS A 7 3.03 -54.55 -25.49
C LYS A 7 3.48 -55.66 -24.55
N ASN A 8 3.98 -56.78 -25.08
CA ASN A 8 4.47 -57.89 -24.27
C ASN A 8 5.80 -57.59 -23.57
N ILE A 9 6.70 -56.82 -24.20
CA ILE A 9 7.93 -56.34 -23.54
C ILE A 9 7.58 -55.41 -22.39
N ILE A 10 6.65 -54.46 -22.61
CA ILE A 10 6.17 -53.54 -21.57
C ILE A 10 5.51 -54.31 -20.42
N ARG A 11 4.60 -55.26 -20.71
CA ARG A 11 3.97 -56.11 -19.68
C ARG A 11 4.98 -56.89 -18.86
N ARG A 12 5.98 -57.49 -19.51
CA ARG A 12 7.03 -58.25 -18.81
C ARG A 12 7.82 -57.36 -17.86
N MET A 13 8.19 -56.15 -18.31
CA MET A 13 8.89 -55.18 -17.49
C MET A 13 8.08 -54.74 -16.26
N ILE A 14 6.77 -54.56 -16.43
CA ILE A 14 5.86 -54.21 -15.33
C ILE A 14 5.74 -55.37 -14.33
N MET A 15 5.62 -56.61 -14.81
CA MET A 15 5.57 -57.79 -13.94
C MET A 15 6.88 -57.95 -13.14
N GLU A 16 8.02 -57.78 -13.79
CA GLU A 16 9.33 -57.82 -13.11
C GLU A 16 9.45 -56.73 -12.02
N LEU A 17 8.88 -55.54 -12.24
CA LEU A 17 8.87 -54.47 -11.25
C LEU A 17 7.87 -54.70 -10.10
N LEU A 18 6.71 -55.31 -10.39
CA LEU A 18 5.72 -55.72 -9.39
C LEU A 18 6.25 -56.84 -8.49
N GLU A 19 7.00 -57.79 -9.05
CA GLU A 19 7.67 -58.87 -8.30
C GLU A 19 8.76 -58.33 -7.36
N LEU A 20 9.32 -57.15 -7.68
CA LEU A 20 10.28 -56.42 -6.85
C LEU A 20 9.62 -55.40 -5.90
N GLY A 21 8.29 -55.39 -5.80
CA GLY A 21 7.50 -54.39 -5.07
C GLY A 21 7.92 -54.18 -3.61
N ASP A 22 8.40 -55.22 -2.93
CA ASP A 22 8.88 -55.15 -1.54
C ASP A 22 10.23 -54.40 -1.36
N ALA A 23 10.95 -54.11 -2.46
CA ALA A 23 12.24 -53.42 -2.46
C ALA A 23 12.16 -51.94 -2.91
N ILE A 24 10.97 -51.46 -3.27
CA ILE A 24 10.76 -50.08 -3.75
C ILE A 24 10.58 -49.14 -2.54
N THR A 25 11.70 -48.72 -1.96
CA THR A 25 11.71 -47.57 -1.03
C THR A 25 11.66 -46.26 -1.82
N PRO A 26 11.16 -45.14 -1.27
CA PRO A 26 11.16 -43.85 -1.96
C PRO A 26 12.57 -43.46 -2.48
N GLU A 27 13.61 -43.82 -1.74
CA GLU A 27 15.03 -43.59 -2.09
C GLU A 27 15.54 -44.43 -3.27
N ASN A 28 15.10 -45.69 -3.41
CA ASN A 28 15.50 -46.58 -4.50
C ASN A 28 14.51 -46.59 -5.67
N SER A 29 13.33 -46.00 -5.48
CA SER A 29 12.23 -45.98 -6.43
C SER A 29 12.65 -45.39 -7.78
N PHE A 30 13.35 -44.26 -7.78
CA PHE A 30 13.82 -43.60 -9.00
C PHE A 30 14.82 -44.46 -9.79
N ILE A 31 15.79 -45.08 -9.11
CA ILE A 31 16.81 -45.91 -9.77
C ILE A 31 16.16 -47.15 -10.40
N LEU A 32 15.23 -47.79 -9.69
CA LEU A 32 14.55 -48.99 -10.19
C LEU A 32 13.53 -48.66 -11.29
N LEU A 33 12.73 -47.61 -11.12
CA LEU A 33 11.69 -47.21 -12.06
C LEU A 33 12.25 -46.59 -13.34
N TYR A 34 13.31 -45.79 -13.29
CA TYR A 34 13.88 -45.20 -14.50
C TYR A 34 15.00 -46.06 -15.09
N GLY A 35 15.85 -46.68 -14.26
CA GLY A 35 16.97 -47.50 -14.74
C GLY A 35 16.53 -48.71 -15.56
N ARG A 36 15.52 -49.45 -15.10
CA ARG A 36 15.03 -50.64 -15.81
C ARG A 36 14.34 -50.30 -17.13
N PHE A 37 13.50 -49.28 -17.13
CA PHE A 37 12.88 -48.80 -18.37
C PHE A 37 13.95 -48.30 -19.36
N ARG A 38 14.94 -47.52 -18.89
CA ARG A 38 16.06 -47.06 -19.73
C ARG A 38 16.84 -48.24 -20.34
N SER A 39 17.04 -49.35 -19.62
CA SER A 39 17.77 -50.52 -20.12
C SER A 39 17.11 -51.22 -21.32
N GLN A 40 15.76 -51.24 -21.36
CA GLN A 40 14.99 -51.82 -22.48
C GLN A 40 14.68 -50.80 -23.58
N GLY A 41 15.11 -49.54 -23.39
CA GLY A 41 15.06 -48.41 -24.34
C GLY A 41 15.37 -48.79 -25.79
N PRO A 42 16.59 -49.27 -26.09
CA PRO A 42 17.02 -49.53 -27.47
C PRO A 42 16.16 -50.57 -28.18
N ARG A 43 15.65 -51.57 -27.45
CA ARG A 43 14.84 -52.65 -27.99
C ARG A 43 13.42 -52.21 -28.32
N ILE A 44 12.81 -51.38 -27.47
CA ILE A 44 11.49 -50.81 -27.73
C ILE A 44 11.60 -49.78 -28.87
N ARG A 45 12.64 -48.94 -28.88
CA ARG A 45 12.86 -47.94 -29.92
C ARG A 45 13.04 -48.54 -31.31
N SER A 46 13.78 -49.66 -31.44
CA SER A 46 13.97 -50.32 -32.73
C SER A 46 12.69 -50.93 -33.30
N LEU A 47 11.78 -51.41 -32.43
CA LEU A 47 10.47 -51.89 -32.86
C LEU A 47 9.52 -50.73 -33.18
N MET A 48 9.55 -49.66 -32.40
CA MET A 48 8.73 -48.48 -32.64
C MET A 48 9.14 -47.73 -33.91
N SER A 49 10.44 -47.62 -34.22
CA SER A 49 10.89 -46.97 -35.45
C SER A 49 10.39 -47.67 -36.71
N LEU A 50 10.25 -49.00 -36.69
CA LEU A 50 9.65 -49.76 -37.79
C LEU A 50 8.16 -49.47 -37.99
N LEU A 51 7.45 -49.17 -36.90
CA LEU A 51 6.03 -48.79 -36.94
C LEU A 51 5.88 -47.32 -37.37
N GLU A 52 6.68 -46.42 -36.79
CA GLU A 52 6.69 -44.99 -37.09
C GLU A 52 7.07 -44.70 -38.55
N ASN A 53 8.11 -45.35 -39.10
CA ASN A 53 8.51 -45.20 -40.51
C ASN A 53 7.43 -45.65 -41.51
N ARG A 54 6.48 -46.47 -41.07
CA ARG A 54 5.36 -46.97 -41.90
C ARG A 54 4.06 -46.20 -41.62
N ALA A 55 4.01 -45.39 -40.56
CA ALA A 55 2.84 -44.63 -40.15
C ALA A 55 2.49 -43.51 -41.15
N ASP A 56 3.48 -42.93 -41.83
CA ASP A 56 3.25 -41.89 -42.85
C ASP A 56 2.50 -42.40 -44.08
N ARG A 57 2.57 -43.71 -44.35
CA ARG A 57 2.00 -44.33 -45.56
C ARG A 57 0.66 -45.03 -45.33
N PHE A 58 0.39 -45.52 -44.12
CA PHE A 58 -0.86 -46.19 -43.83
C PHE A 58 -1.45 -45.78 -42.46
N PRO A 59 -2.74 -45.42 -42.41
CA PRO A 59 -3.39 -44.97 -41.17
C PRO A 59 -3.43 -46.05 -40.08
N GLU A 60 -3.50 -47.33 -40.44
CA GLU A 60 -3.53 -48.45 -39.48
C GLU A 60 -2.26 -48.53 -38.61
N PHE A 61 -1.09 -48.13 -39.15
CA PHE A 61 0.14 -48.08 -38.37
C PHE A 61 0.18 -46.87 -37.44
N ARG A 62 -0.44 -45.76 -37.83
CA ARG A 62 -0.62 -44.59 -36.96
C ARG A 62 -1.47 -44.95 -35.74
N ASP A 63 -2.58 -45.67 -35.95
CA ASP A 63 -3.43 -46.16 -34.87
C ASP A 63 -2.70 -47.18 -33.98
N ALA A 64 -1.86 -48.04 -34.56
CA ALA A 64 -1.06 -48.97 -33.79
C ALA A 64 -0.01 -48.26 -32.91
N VAL A 65 0.59 -47.17 -33.40
CA VAL A 65 1.55 -46.35 -32.64
C VAL A 65 0.86 -45.65 -31.47
N THR A 66 -0.28 -45.00 -31.70
CA THR A 66 -1.06 -44.34 -30.64
C THR A 66 -1.54 -45.33 -29.58
N GLU A 67 -1.94 -46.55 -29.98
CA GLU A 67 -2.33 -47.60 -29.05
C GLU A 67 -1.15 -48.16 -28.23
N CYS A 68 0.06 -48.14 -28.78
CA CYS A 68 1.27 -48.51 -28.02
C CYS A 68 1.66 -47.41 -27.03
N GLN A 69 1.57 -46.15 -27.44
CA GLN A 69 1.84 -44.98 -26.59
C GLN A 69 0.87 -44.90 -25.42
N THR A 70 -0.44 -45.01 -25.67
CA THR A 70 -1.48 -45.04 -24.63
C THR A 70 -1.32 -46.22 -23.68
N PHE A 71 -1.00 -47.41 -24.20
CA PHE A 71 -0.74 -48.58 -23.36
C PHE A 71 0.49 -48.40 -22.47
N TYR A 72 1.59 -47.84 -23.00
CA TYR A 72 2.78 -47.52 -22.23
C TYR A 72 2.47 -46.51 -21.12
N LEU A 73 1.87 -45.37 -21.48
CA LEU A 73 1.59 -44.27 -20.56
C LEU A 73 0.60 -44.68 -19.47
N SER A 74 -0.48 -45.39 -19.81
CA SER A 74 -1.44 -45.89 -18.81
C SER A 74 -0.78 -46.81 -17.77
N LYS A 75 0.16 -47.66 -18.20
CA LYS A 75 0.89 -48.52 -17.26
C LYS A 75 1.95 -47.78 -16.49
N ARG A 76 2.61 -46.80 -17.10
CA ARG A 76 3.60 -45.96 -16.42
C ARG A 76 2.95 -45.09 -15.35
N GLU A 77 1.83 -44.46 -15.67
CA GLU A 77 1.02 -43.66 -14.75
C GLU A 77 0.65 -44.45 -13.49
N ALA A 78 0.16 -45.69 -13.65
CA ALA A 78 -0.19 -46.56 -12.54
C ALA A 78 0.99 -46.91 -11.60
N LEU A 79 2.24 -46.82 -12.08
CA LEU A 79 3.44 -47.06 -11.28
C LEU A 79 3.98 -45.78 -10.64
N VAL A 80 3.96 -44.67 -11.38
CA VAL A 80 4.58 -43.40 -10.95
C VAL A 80 3.67 -42.63 -10.00
N LEU A 81 2.35 -42.65 -10.23
CA LEU A 81 1.39 -41.87 -9.44
C LEU A 81 1.42 -42.20 -7.93
N PRO A 82 1.43 -43.48 -7.49
CA PRO A 82 1.53 -43.81 -6.07
C PRO A 82 2.86 -43.38 -5.44
N VAL A 83 3.95 -43.43 -6.20
CA VAL A 83 5.29 -43.00 -5.72
C VAL A 83 5.34 -41.48 -5.56
N ALA A 84 4.76 -40.73 -6.50
CA ALA A 84 4.61 -39.29 -6.38
C ALA A 84 3.77 -38.93 -5.15
N GLN A 85 2.62 -39.58 -4.95
CA GLN A 85 1.75 -39.38 -3.77
C GLN A 85 2.48 -39.63 -2.45
N ALA A 86 3.19 -40.76 -2.33
CA ALA A 86 3.96 -41.10 -1.14
C ALA A 86 5.07 -40.06 -0.87
N SER A 87 5.83 -39.70 -1.90
CA SER A 87 6.92 -38.72 -1.78
C SER A 87 6.41 -37.33 -1.37
N ILE A 88 5.29 -36.88 -1.93
CA ILE A 88 4.66 -35.61 -1.57
C ILE A 88 4.13 -35.65 -0.14
N SER A 89 3.52 -36.76 0.28
CA SER A 89 3.07 -36.95 1.66
C SER A 89 4.24 -36.89 2.66
N ASP A 90 5.38 -37.49 2.32
CA ASP A 90 6.59 -37.44 3.15
C ASP A 90 7.17 -36.02 3.24
N LEU A 91 7.19 -35.28 2.12
CA LEU A 91 7.59 -33.86 2.09
C LEU A 91 6.67 -33.00 2.96
N ILE A 92 5.37 -33.23 2.89
CA ILE A 92 4.38 -32.53 3.72
C ILE A 92 4.63 -32.79 5.20
N CYS A 93 4.91 -34.03 5.59
CA CYS A 93 5.24 -34.38 6.97
C CYS A 93 6.52 -33.66 7.44
N LYS A 94 7.54 -33.66 6.58
CA LYS A 94 8.86 -33.07 6.85
C LYS A 94 8.82 -31.55 7.01
N TYR A 95 8.01 -30.84 6.23
CA TYR A 95 7.98 -29.38 6.18
C TYR A 95 6.71 -28.74 6.76
N SER A 96 6.03 -29.42 7.69
CA SER A 96 4.74 -29.00 8.28
C SER A 96 4.69 -27.58 8.91
N GLY A 97 5.84 -26.94 9.17
CA GLY A 97 5.94 -25.56 9.67
C GLY A 97 6.38 -24.50 8.65
N ASN A 98 6.91 -24.89 7.50
CA ASN A 98 7.54 -23.97 6.54
C ASN A 98 6.84 -24.04 5.17
N HIS A 99 5.81 -23.20 4.98
CA HIS A 99 4.99 -23.20 3.76
C HIS A 99 5.82 -22.93 2.48
N CYS A 100 6.76 -21.99 2.54
CA CYS A 100 7.58 -21.60 1.39
C CYS A 100 8.51 -22.72 0.95
N GLU A 101 9.17 -23.38 1.91
CA GLU A 101 10.07 -24.49 1.63
C GLU A 101 9.30 -25.72 1.13
N LEU A 102 8.16 -26.04 1.76
CA LEU A 102 7.27 -27.11 1.29
C LEU A 102 6.87 -26.89 -0.16
N LEU A 103 6.41 -25.69 -0.53
CA LEU A 103 6.01 -25.38 -1.89
C LEU A 103 7.20 -25.50 -2.85
N ARG A 104 8.34 -24.88 -2.53
CA ARG A 104 9.54 -24.91 -3.38
C ARG A 104 10.02 -26.33 -3.62
N THR A 105 10.19 -27.14 -2.57
CA THR A 105 10.66 -28.52 -2.70
C THR A 105 9.66 -29.38 -3.46
N THR A 106 8.35 -29.23 -3.21
CA THR A 106 7.31 -30.02 -3.89
C THR A 106 7.22 -29.67 -5.37
N VAL A 107 7.21 -28.38 -5.72
CA VAL A 107 7.11 -27.94 -7.11
C VAL A 107 8.39 -28.28 -7.89
N SER A 108 9.58 -28.13 -7.27
CA SER A 108 10.85 -28.56 -7.87
C SER A 108 10.92 -30.08 -8.08
N PHE A 109 10.46 -30.87 -7.10
CA PHE A 109 10.33 -32.32 -7.24
C PHE A 109 9.42 -32.69 -8.43
N MET A 110 8.26 -32.04 -8.55
CA MET A 110 7.34 -32.28 -9.67
C MET A 110 7.91 -31.87 -11.01
N LEU A 111 8.65 -30.76 -11.07
CA LEU A 111 9.35 -30.33 -12.29
C LEU A 111 10.33 -31.42 -12.76
N HIS A 112 11.19 -31.90 -11.87
CA HIS A 112 12.15 -32.95 -12.22
C HIS A 112 11.48 -34.27 -12.59
N MET A 113 10.40 -34.66 -11.91
CA MET A 113 9.61 -35.84 -12.31
C MET A 113 9.03 -35.69 -13.72
N CYS A 114 8.50 -34.51 -14.06
CA CYS A 114 7.97 -34.25 -15.40
C CYS A 114 9.09 -34.30 -16.45
N GLU A 115 10.25 -33.68 -16.17
CA GLU A 115 11.41 -33.72 -17.05
C GLU A 115 11.92 -35.16 -17.28
N ASP A 116 11.99 -35.96 -16.23
CA ASP A 116 12.42 -37.35 -16.31
C ASP A 116 11.43 -38.23 -17.11
N GLU A 117 10.13 -38.02 -16.96
CA GLU A 117 9.12 -38.74 -17.76
C GLU A 117 9.11 -38.31 -19.22
N ILE A 118 9.27 -37.00 -19.52
CA ILE A 118 9.43 -36.51 -20.89
C ILE A 118 10.70 -37.09 -21.52
N ALA A 119 11.83 -37.06 -20.82
CA ALA A 119 13.10 -37.59 -21.28
C ALA A 119 13.04 -39.12 -21.48
N LEU A 120 12.31 -39.83 -20.62
CA LEU A 120 12.10 -41.27 -20.75
C LEU A 120 11.21 -41.58 -21.96
N PHE A 121 10.11 -40.86 -22.13
CA PHE A 121 9.18 -41.03 -23.25
C PHE A 121 9.87 -40.79 -24.59
N GLY A 122 10.67 -39.72 -24.71
CA GLY A 122 11.41 -39.38 -25.93
C GLY A 122 12.49 -40.40 -26.32
N ARG A 123 12.92 -41.28 -25.41
CA ARG A 123 13.82 -42.41 -25.75
C ARG A 123 13.10 -43.54 -26.47
N PHE A 124 11.79 -43.67 -26.29
CA PHE A 124 10.98 -44.75 -26.85
C PHE A 124 10.20 -44.32 -28.09
N PHE A 125 9.62 -43.12 -28.07
CA PHE A 125 8.67 -42.62 -29.06
C PHE A 125 9.14 -41.29 -29.67
N LEU A 126 8.69 -40.97 -30.89
CA LEU A 126 8.91 -39.66 -31.50
C LEU A 126 8.13 -38.53 -30.79
N PRO A 127 8.58 -37.26 -30.90
CA PRO A 127 7.99 -36.11 -30.21
C PRO A 127 6.54 -35.77 -30.58
N ASP A 128 6.01 -36.32 -31.68
CA ASP A 128 4.68 -35.97 -32.23
C ASP A 128 3.48 -36.40 -31.36
N ALA A 129 3.73 -37.03 -30.20
CA ALA A 129 2.72 -37.59 -29.29
C ALA A 129 2.49 -36.77 -28.02
N THR A 130 2.59 -35.44 -28.11
CA THR A 130 2.48 -34.50 -26.98
C THR A 130 1.14 -34.61 -26.23
N GLY A 131 0.03 -34.87 -26.92
CA GLY A 131 -1.31 -34.87 -26.30
C GLY A 131 -1.53 -35.95 -25.23
N VAL A 132 -1.14 -37.20 -25.50
CA VAL A 132 -1.35 -38.31 -24.53
C VAL A 132 -0.37 -38.22 -23.36
N LEU A 133 0.86 -37.79 -23.64
CA LEU A 133 1.87 -37.52 -22.60
C LEU A 133 1.40 -36.40 -21.67
N ASN A 134 0.89 -35.29 -22.23
CA ASN A 134 0.35 -34.18 -21.45
C ASN A 134 -0.79 -34.61 -20.52
N SER A 135 -1.64 -35.56 -20.92
CA SER A 135 -2.68 -36.11 -20.03
C SER A 135 -2.08 -36.83 -18.81
N MET A 136 -1.05 -37.67 -18.99
CA MET A 136 -0.39 -38.34 -17.86
C MET A 136 0.31 -37.31 -16.96
N LEU A 137 1.04 -36.35 -17.56
CA LEU A 137 1.71 -35.28 -16.82
C LEU A 137 0.71 -34.42 -16.04
N ALA A 138 -0.46 -34.14 -16.60
CA ALA A 138 -1.53 -33.43 -15.92
C ALA A 138 -2.02 -34.20 -14.70
N ASN A 139 -2.22 -35.52 -14.78
CA ASN A 139 -2.63 -36.33 -13.63
C ASN A 139 -1.58 -36.33 -12.51
N LEU A 140 -0.29 -36.39 -12.86
CA LEU A 140 0.81 -36.23 -11.89
C LEU A 140 0.80 -34.84 -11.24
N CYS A 141 0.62 -33.79 -12.02
CA CYS A 141 0.53 -32.42 -11.51
C CYS A 141 -0.72 -32.19 -10.65
N HIS A 142 -1.85 -32.82 -10.98
CA HIS A 142 -3.08 -32.77 -10.19
C HIS A 142 -2.87 -33.37 -8.79
N CYS A 143 -2.13 -34.47 -8.68
CA CYS A 143 -1.77 -35.04 -7.39
C CYS A 143 -1.04 -34.04 -6.48
N ALA A 144 -0.05 -33.32 -7.02
CA ALA A 144 0.68 -32.30 -6.27
C ALA A 144 -0.20 -31.10 -5.92
N TYR A 145 -1.03 -30.64 -6.86
CA TYR A 145 -2.00 -29.58 -6.63
C TYR A 145 -2.97 -29.92 -5.48
N ASP A 146 -3.60 -31.10 -5.52
CA ASP A 146 -4.56 -31.53 -4.49
C ASP A 146 -3.91 -31.67 -3.11
N SER A 147 -2.64 -32.06 -3.07
CA SER A 147 -1.87 -32.20 -1.83
C SER A 147 -1.46 -30.84 -1.23
N LEU A 148 -1.14 -29.85 -2.08
CA LEU A 148 -0.71 -28.51 -1.66
C LEU A 148 -1.88 -27.59 -1.31
N ARG A 149 -3.04 -27.77 -1.96
CA ARG A 149 -4.22 -26.90 -1.83
C ARG A 149 -4.69 -26.69 -0.38
N PRO A 150 -4.78 -27.71 0.50
CA PRO A 150 -5.14 -27.50 1.90
C PRO A 150 -4.23 -26.51 2.61
N PHE A 151 -2.92 -26.54 2.37
CA PHE A 151 -1.96 -25.62 3.01
C PHE A 151 -2.17 -24.18 2.56
N LEU A 152 -2.45 -23.97 1.28
CA LEU A 152 -2.74 -22.64 0.72
C LEU A 152 -4.01 -22.03 1.32
N ILE A 153 -5.05 -22.84 1.51
CA ILE A 153 -6.32 -22.38 2.10
C ILE A 153 -6.15 -21.96 3.56
N HIS A 154 -5.29 -22.66 4.32
CA HIS A 154 -5.07 -22.38 5.74
C HIS A 154 -4.00 -21.32 5.99
N ALA A 155 -3.29 -20.86 4.97
CA ALA A 155 -2.34 -19.76 5.09
C ALA A 155 -3.06 -18.46 5.51
N ASN A 156 -2.61 -17.89 6.63
CA ASN A 156 -3.25 -16.75 7.28
C ASN A 156 -2.45 -15.45 7.20
N HIS A 157 -1.13 -15.56 7.08
CA HIS A 157 -0.22 -14.42 7.07
C HIS A 157 -0.03 -13.89 5.65
N ILE A 158 -0.14 -12.56 5.50
CA ILE A 158 -0.02 -11.89 4.21
C ILE A 158 1.41 -12.03 3.69
N GLU A 159 2.39 -11.97 4.59
CA GLU A 159 3.82 -12.08 4.30
C GLU A 159 4.13 -13.41 3.62
N ILE A 160 3.62 -14.51 4.19
CA ILE A 160 3.78 -15.87 3.64
C ILE A 160 3.11 -15.94 2.27
N LEU A 161 1.86 -15.46 2.13
CA LEU A 161 1.15 -15.48 0.85
C LEU A 161 1.88 -14.67 -0.24
N THR A 162 2.47 -13.52 0.12
CA THR A 162 3.23 -12.69 -0.81
C THR A 162 4.54 -13.36 -1.24
N GLU A 163 5.21 -14.05 -0.31
CA GLU A 163 6.39 -14.84 -0.62
C GLU A 163 6.03 -15.99 -1.57
N LEU A 164 4.98 -16.77 -1.26
CA LEU A 164 4.49 -17.85 -2.15
C LEU A 164 4.14 -17.35 -3.56
N CYS A 165 3.52 -16.15 -3.68
CA CYS A 165 3.27 -15.53 -4.98
C CYS A 165 4.58 -15.21 -5.73
N SER A 166 5.56 -14.64 -5.04
CA SER A 166 6.85 -14.31 -5.65
C SER A 166 7.62 -15.57 -6.07
N LEU A 167 7.59 -16.63 -5.25
CA LEU A 167 8.22 -17.92 -5.56
C LEU A 167 7.62 -18.54 -6.82
N LEU A 168 6.29 -18.66 -6.90
CA LEU A 168 5.63 -19.24 -8.07
C LEU A 168 5.90 -18.45 -9.35
N LYS A 169 5.91 -17.11 -9.27
CA LYS A 169 6.21 -16.26 -10.42
C LYS A 169 7.67 -16.37 -10.85
N GLN A 170 8.60 -16.05 -9.94
CA GLN A 170 10.01 -15.85 -10.26
C GLN A 170 10.77 -17.16 -10.45
N GLU A 171 10.52 -18.17 -9.62
CA GLU A 171 11.28 -19.42 -9.63
C GLU A 171 10.71 -20.47 -10.60
N PHE A 172 9.44 -20.37 -11.01
CA PHE A 172 8.80 -21.44 -11.79
C PHE A 172 8.10 -20.98 -13.08
N LEU A 173 7.49 -19.79 -13.11
CA LEU A 173 6.76 -19.31 -14.30
C LEU A 173 7.60 -18.41 -15.21
N GLU A 174 8.51 -17.61 -14.65
CA GLU A 174 9.38 -16.67 -15.39
C GLU A 174 10.73 -17.28 -15.79
N THR A 175 11.01 -18.52 -15.38
CA THR A 175 12.28 -19.20 -15.70
C THR A 175 12.33 -19.65 -17.15
N GLU A 176 13.40 -19.31 -17.86
CA GLU A 176 13.60 -19.63 -19.29
C GLU A 176 13.45 -21.12 -19.63
N SER A 177 13.73 -22.01 -18.67
CA SER A 177 13.61 -23.47 -18.80
C SER A 177 12.16 -23.95 -18.97
N VAL A 178 11.17 -23.20 -18.46
CA VAL A 178 9.75 -23.58 -18.50
C VAL A 178 9.02 -22.83 -19.61
N VAL A 179 9.35 -21.55 -19.84
CA VAL A 179 8.66 -20.67 -20.79
C VAL A 179 8.76 -21.16 -22.25
N ASN A 180 9.87 -21.80 -22.63
CA ASN A 180 10.13 -22.19 -24.02
C ASN A 180 9.82 -23.67 -24.33
N ARG A 181 9.29 -24.42 -23.37
CA ARG A 181 9.08 -25.88 -23.48
C ARG A 181 7.59 -26.21 -23.57
N ALA A 182 7.10 -26.38 -24.80
CA ALA A 182 5.71 -26.80 -25.06
C ALA A 182 5.34 -28.13 -24.36
N ASP A 183 6.32 -29.00 -24.13
CA ASP A 183 6.15 -30.29 -23.47
C ASP A 183 5.85 -30.19 -21.96
N LEU A 184 6.00 -29.01 -21.34
CA LEU A 184 5.77 -28.76 -19.91
C LEU A 184 4.46 -28.01 -19.63
N GLU A 185 3.54 -27.96 -20.60
CA GLU A 185 2.26 -27.25 -20.46
C GLU A 185 1.47 -27.65 -19.21
N ALA A 186 1.38 -28.95 -18.91
CA ALA A 186 0.68 -29.46 -17.73
C ALA A 186 1.26 -28.94 -16.39
N PHE A 187 2.59 -28.84 -16.31
CA PHE A 187 3.29 -28.30 -15.14
C PHE A 187 3.07 -26.79 -15.00
N SER A 188 3.17 -26.06 -16.11
CA SER A 188 2.90 -24.62 -16.15
C SER A 188 1.47 -24.31 -15.73
N GLN A 189 0.50 -25.11 -16.18
CA GLN A 189 -0.90 -24.97 -15.78
C GLN A 189 -1.12 -25.21 -14.28
N MET A 190 -0.45 -26.21 -13.71
CA MET A 190 -0.48 -26.46 -12.26
C MET A 190 0.06 -25.25 -11.48
N CYS A 191 1.22 -24.72 -11.86
CA CYS A 191 1.80 -23.55 -11.21
C CYS A 191 0.91 -22.31 -11.34
N HIS A 192 0.27 -22.13 -12.51
CA HIS A 192 -0.69 -21.05 -12.72
C HIS A 192 -1.92 -21.19 -11.81
N ASN A 193 -2.49 -22.40 -11.71
CA ASN A 193 -3.64 -22.68 -10.86
C ASN A 193 -3.31 -22.43 -9.37
N LEU A 194 -2.15 -22.90 -8.91
CA LEU A 194 -1.66 -22.60 -7.56
C LEU A 194 -1.53 -21.09 -7.34
N LEU A 195 -0.95 -20.36 -8.31
CA LEU A 195 -0.77 -18.91 -8.21
C LEU A 195 -2.12 -18.17 -8.15
N VAL A 196 -3.15 -18.62 -8.90
CA VAL A 196 -4.51 -18.07 -8.82
C VAL A 196 -5.09 -18.26 -7.42
N ASP A 197 -4.96 -19.45 -6.84
CA ASP A 197 -5.46 -19.74 -5.49
C ASP A 197 -4.73 -18.91 -4.43
N VAL A 198 -3.40 -18.80 -4.51
CA VAL A 198 -2.61 -17.97 -3.58
C VAL A 198 -3.02 -16.50 -3.70
N ARG A 199 -3.22 -15.98 -4.92
CA ARG A 199 -3.66 -14.59 -5.15
C ARG A 199 -5.06 -14.34 -4.60
N GLN A 200 -6.02 -15.22 -4.85
CA GLN A 200 -7.37 -15.10 -4.29
C GLN A 200 -7.34 -15.10 -2.76
N ARG A 201 -6.54 -16.00 -2.16
CA ARG A 201 -6.34 -16.05 -0.72
C ARG A 201 -5.68 -14.78 -0.20
N LEU A 202 -4.65 -14.27 -0.88
CA LEU A 202 -3.97 -13.03 -0.56
C LEU A 202 -4.95 -11.84 -0.58
N ILE A 203 -5.78 -11.74 -1.62
CA ILE A 203 -6.82 -10.71 -1.74
C ILE A 203 -7.78 -10.77 -0.54
N PHE A 204 -8.28 -11.96 -0.20
CA PHE A 204 -9.17 -12.13 0.94
C PHE A 204 -8.50 -11.74 2.26
N ARG A 205 -7.28 -12.22 2.51
CA ARG A 205 -6.54 -11.92 3.75
C ARG A 205 -6.14 -10.45 3.83
N ALA A 206 -5.83 -9.79 2.72
CA ALA A 206 -5.57 -8.37 2.65
C ALA A 206 -6.80 -7.55 3.05
N HIS A 207 -8.00 -7.88 2.57
CA HIS A 207 -9.24 -7.23 3.02
C HIS A 207 -9.45 -7.38 4.53
N VAL A 208 -9.28 -8.59 5.07
CA VAL A 208 -9.40 -8.85 6.51
C VAL A 208 -8.36 -8.08 7.31
N TYR A 209 -7.13 -7.98 6.82
CA TYR A 209 -6.06 -7.22 7.46
C TYR A 209 -6.33 -5.71 7.42
N ILE A 210 -6.75 -5.16 6.29
CA ILE A 210 -7.11 -3.74 6.17
C ILE A 210 -8.22 -3.40 7.17
N LYS A 211 -9.26 -4.25 7.25
CA LYS A 211 -10.33 -4.05 8.21
C LYS A 211 -9.84 -4.15 9.66
N SER A 212 -9.20 -5.25 10.04
CA SER A 212 -8.84 -5.50 11.45
C SER A 212 -7.64 -4.70 11.97
N GLN A 213 -6.62 -4.46 11.14
CA GLN A 213 -5.33 -3.90 11.58
C GLN A 213 -5.17 -2.41 11.24
N ILE A 214 -6.01 -1.85 10.37
CA ILE A 214 -5.95 -0.44 9.94
C ILE A 214 -7.26 0.27 10.32
N LEU A 215 -8.41 -0.22 9.84
CA LEU A 215 -9.71 0.39 10.12
C LEU A 215 -10.10 0.18 11.60
N ASP A 216 -10.16 -1.03 12.11
CA ASP A 216 -10.57 -1.29 13.49
C ASP A 216 -9.42 -1.13 14.51
N TYR A 217 -8.32 -0.49 14.11
CA TYR A 217 -7.18 -0.27 14.99
C TYR A 217 -7.54 0.61 16.19
N SER A 218 -7.32 0.08 17.39
CA SER A 218 -7.45 0.83 18.65
C SER A 218 -6.09 1.39 19.07
N PRO A 219 -5.89 2.71 19.11
CA PRO A 219 -4.61 3.30 19.46
C PRO A 219 -4.25 3.07 20.93
N SER A 220 -3.00 2.68 21.16
CA SER A 220 -2.44 2.62 22.51
C SER A 220 -2.22 4.04 23.06
N PRO A 221 -2.15 4.24 24.39
CA PRO A 221 -1.89 5.56 24.95
C PRO A 221 -0.55 6.14 24.51
N GLY A 222 0.44 5.30 24.20
CA GLY A 222 1.75 5.71 23.66
C GLY A 222 1.68 6.18 22.20
N ASP A 223 0.77 5.62 21.39
CA ASP A 223 0.55 6.07 20.01
C ASP A 223 -0.09 7.47 19.95
N LEU A 224 -0.77 7.87 21.02
CA LEU A 224 -1.44 9.17 21.15
C LEU A 224 -0.59 10.21 21.89
N ALA A 225 0.66 9.89 22.25
CA ALA A 225 1.55 10.75 23.04
C ALA A 225 2.17 11.89 22.21
N TYR A 226 1.33 12.67 21.52
CA TYR A 226 1.72 13.88 20.80
C TYR A 226 1.29 15.12 21.61
N PRO A 227 2.13 16.17 21.72
CA PRO A 227 3.45 16.38 21.08
C PRO A 227 4.65 15.77 21.84
N GLU A 228 4.46 15.19 23.03
CA GLU A 228 5.52 14.76 23.94
C GLU A 228 6.59 13.86 23.27
N LYS A 229 6.15 12.94 22.41
CA LYS A 229 7.04 12.07 21.62
C LYS A 229 7.98 12.87 20.70
N LEU A 230 7.47 13.95 20.08
CA LEU A 230 8.25 14.79 19.18
C LEU A 230 9.25 15.67 19.95
N GLU A 231 8.82 16.25 21.07
CA GLU A 231 9.69 17.08 21.92
C GLU A 231 10.82 16.29 22.57
N MET A 232 10.57 15.05 22.99
CA MET A 232 11.60 14.17 23.54
C MET A 232 12.72 13.92 22.53
N ILE A 233 12.36 13.73 21.26
CA ILE A 233 13.32 13.47 20.17
C ILE A 233 14.08 14.73 19.79
N GLU A 234 13.40 15.89 19.75
CA GLU A 234 14.06 17.18 19.55
C GLU A 234 15.12 17.44 20.63
N LYS A 235 14.82 17.11 21.90
CA LYS A 235 15.77 17.20 23.02
C LYS A 235 16.95 16.22 22.88
N ILE A 236 16.71 14.99 22.41
CA ILE A 236 17.77 14.02 22.15
C ILE A 236 18.66 14.50 20.99
N ALA A 237 18.07 14.96 19.89
CA ALA A 237 18.80 15.44 18.72
C ALA A 237 19.65 16.69 19.04
N THR A 238 19.11 17.63 19.81
CA THR A 238 19.83 18.84 20.24
C THR A 238 20.92 18.54 21.27
N GLY A 239 20.69 17.61 22.21
CA GLY A 239 21.71 17.16 23.16
C GLY A 239 22.88 16.42 22.50
N LEU A 240 22.62 15.67 21.43
CA LEU A 240 23.65 15.00 20.62
C LEU A 240 24.48 15.99 19.77
N GLN A 241 23.84 17.05 19.25
CA GLN A 241 24.56 18.12 18.54
C GLN A 241 25.45 18.95 19.47
N GLN A 242 24.99 19.25 20.69
CA GLN A 242 25.79 19.98 21.69
C GLN A 242 27.01 19.17 22.15
N SER A 243 26.87 17.87 22.34
CA SER A 243 27.99 16.98 22.71
C SER A 243 29.01 16.76 21.58
N GLN A 244 28.64 17.00 20.32
CA GLN A 244 29.61 17.05 19.20
C GLN A 244 30.33 18.40 19.09
N SER A 245 29.74 19.51 19.53
CA SER A 245 30.37 20.84 19.48
C SER A 245 31.40 21.11 20.58
N GLU A 246 31.38 20.37 21.68
CA GLU A 246 32.36 20.53 22.78
C GLU A 246 33.56 19.57 22.68
N GLY A 247 33.60 18.70 21.66
CA GLY A 247 34.63 17.66 21.50
C GLY A 247 35.88 18.02 20.69
N ASP A 248 35.95 19.21 20.07
CA ASP A 248 37.03 19.57 19.12
C ASP A 248 37.87 20.78 19.60
N GLY A 249 38.17 20.82 20.90
CA GLY A 249 38.78 21.99 21.56
C GLY A 249 39.95 21.71 22.51
N SER A 250 40.65 20.58 22.41
CA SER A 250 41.91 20.40 23.15
C SER A 250 42.92 19.54 22.40
N ALA A 251 43.69 20.18 21.52
CA ALA A 251 44.99 19.69 21.11
C ALA A 251 46.04 20.22 22.09
N HIS A 252 46.59 19.36 22.96
CA HIS A 252 47.94 19.49 23.49
C HIS A 252 48.51 18.13 23.95
N THR A 253 49.36 17.57 23.07
CA THR A 253 50.64 16.89 23.32
C THR A 253 50.79 15.90 24.48
N ALA A 254 50.93 14.61 24.15
CA ALA A 254 51.98 13.75 24.73
C ALA A 254 52.26 12.56 23.78
N GLU A 255 53.49 12.50 23.27
CA GLU A 255 54.07 11.37 22.54
C GLU A 255 54.34 10.19 23.50
N GLY A 256 54.21 8.94 23.02
CA GLY A 256 54.62 7.76 23.77
C GLY A 256 54.20 6.42 23.17
N VAL A 257 55.01 5.94 22.22
CA VAL A 257 55.46 4.55 21.92
C VAL A 257 54.49 3.35 22.08
N ALA A 258 54.48 2.53 21.03
CA ALA A 258 53.78 1.26 20.82
C ALA A 258 54.16 0.12 21.78
N ASP A 259 53.18 -0.72 22.15
CA ASP A 259 53.09 -2.17 21.82
C ASP A 259 52.06 -2.89 22.71
N GLY A 260 51.37 -3.89 22.15
CA GLY A 260 50.76 -4.99 22.91
C GLY A 260 49.23 -5.08 22.89
N GLU A 261 48.76 -6.19 22.34
CA GLU A 261 47.37 -6.60 22.07
C GLU A 261 46.49 -6.85 23.32
N ASP A 262 45.19 -7.07 23.06
CA ASP A 262 44.12 -7.52 23.96
C ASP A 262 43.37 -6.52 24.84
N ARG A 263 42.39 -5.83 24.22
CA ARG A 263 40.98 -5.81 24.68
C ARG A 263 40.11 -5.05 23.67
N ALA A 264 39.38 -5.78 22.83
CA ALA A 264 38.35 -5.22 21.95
C ALA A 264 37.15 -4.73 22.79
N GLN A 265 37.31 -3.55 23.40
CA GLN A 265 36.20 -2.71 23.84
C GLN A 265 35.45 -2.23 22.61
N GLN A 266 34.15 -2.46 22.66
CA GLN A 266 33.13 -2.15 21.69
C GLN A 266 33.09 -0.64 21.40
N LYS A 267 33.98 -0.17 20.51
CA LYS A 267 33.86 1.13 19.84
C LYS A 267 32.70 1.02 18.86
N VAL A 268 31.52 1.45 19.31
CA VAL A 268 30.37 1.66 18.44
C VAL A 268 30.78 2.67 17.37
N PRO A 269 30.62 2.37 16.05
CA PRO A 269 31.07 3.28 15.00
C PRO A 269 30.30 4.61 15.07
N SER A 270 31.07 5.68 15.14
CA SER A 270 30.67 7.08 14.98
C SER A 270 30.12 7.30 13.58
N GLY A 271 28.83 7.05 13.41
CA GLY A 271 28.15 7.16 12.12
C GLY A 271 26.65 6.93 12.23
N ILE A 272 25.96 7.59 13.16
CA ILE A 272 24.50 7.76 13.03
C ILE A 272 24.27 8.96 12.09
N VAL A 273 24.59 8.74 10.82
CA VAL A 273 23.83 9.34 9.74
C VAL A 273 22.39 8.95 10.00
N GLN A 274 21.47 9.92 9.95
CA GLN A 274 20.02 9.73 10.03
C GLN A 274 19.59 8.44 9.30
N THR A 275 19.39 7.35 10.04
CA THR A 275 19.02 6.08 9.42
C THR A 275 17.53 6.12 9.09
N PRO A 276 17.09 5.58 7.93
CA PRO A 276 15.66 5.53 7.56
C PRO A 276 14.78 4.85 8.62
N THR A 277 15.38 3.94 9.41
CA THR A 277 14.73 3.15 10.47
C THR A 277 14.18 4.00 11.61
N ASP A 278 14.80 5.13 11.96
CA ASP A 278 14.30 6.01 13.03
C ASP A 278 13.09 6.85 12.59
N PHE A 279 12.99 7.19 11.29
CA PHE A 279 11.82 7.87 10.74
C PHE A 279 10.57 6.98 10.75
N HIS A 280 10.71 5.69 10.41
CA HIS A 280 9.60 4.74 10.43
C HIS A 280 9.08 4.44 11.85
N GLY A 281 9.92 4.57 12.89
CA GLY A 281 9.50 4.46 14.29
C GLY A 281 8.62 5.63 14.78
N MET A 282 8.62 6.74 14.02
CA MET A 282 7.82 7.93 14.33
C MET A 282 6.47 7.97 13.64
N TRP A 283 6.24 7.05 12.71
CA TRP A 283 4.97 6.96 12.02
C TRP A 283 3.92 6.33 12.91
N TYR A 284 2.71 6.86 12.82
CA TYR A 284 1.55 6.23 13.42
C TYR A 284 1.40 4.78 12.89
N PRO A 285 1.10 3.78 13.75
CA PRO A 285 1.16 2.37 13.37
C PRO A 285 0.34 1.99 12.14
N THR A 286 -0.83 2.60 11.94
CA THR A 286 -1.68 2.28 10.77
C THR A 286 -1.08 2.76 9.45
N VAL A 287 -0.31 3.86 9.45
CA VAL A 287 0.42 4.33 8.26
C VAL A 287 1.48 3.31 7.87
N ARG A 288 2.29 2.85 8.84
CA ARG A 288 3.31 1.83 8.58
C ARG A 288 2.69 0.53 8.05
N ARG A 289 1.61 0.06 8.70
CA ARG A 289 0.87 -1.15 8.30
C ARG A 289 0.28 -1.02 6.90
N ALA A 290 -0.28 0.14 6.56
CA ALA A 290 -0.86 0.41 5.25
C ALA A 290 0.23 0.39 4.16
N LEU A 291 1.35 1.08 4.37
CA LEU A 291 2.43 1.16 3.37
C LEU A 291 3.10 -0.18 3.10
N VAL A 292 3.36 -0.98 4.15
CA VAL A 292 3.89 -2.34 3.99
C VAL A 292 2.91 -3.23 3.24
N CYS A 293 1.61 -3.15 3.57
CA CYS A 293 0.57 -3.88 2.87
C CYS A 293 0.53 -3.51 1.38
N VAL A 294 0.47 -2.22 1.04
CA VAL A 294 0.45 -1.74 -0.34
C VAL A 294 1.72 -2.18 -1.11
N SER A 295 2.91 -2.06 -0.51
CA SER A 295 4.15 -2.50 -1.16
C SER A 295 4.20 -4.00 -1.41
N ASN A 296 3.60 -4.82 -0.55
CA ASN A 296 3.57 -6.27 -0.72
C ASN A 296 2.56 -6.68 -1.78
N LEU A 297 1.40 -6.01 -1.82
CA LEU A 297 0.34 -6.29 -2.79
C LEU A 297 0.73 -5.90 -4.21
N SER A 298 1.48 -4.81 -4.41
CA SER A 298 1.85 -4.31 -5.75
C SER A 298 2.73 -5.30 -6.54
N ARG A 299 3.56 -6.10 -5.85
CA ARG A 299 4.43 -7.09 -6.50
C ARG A 299 3.68 -8.38 -6.88
N CYS A 300 2.63 -8.71 -6.14
CA CYS A 300 1.99 -10.02 -6.19
C CYS A 300 0.72 -10.02 -7.05
N LEU A 301 -0.04 -8.92 -7.03
CA LEU A 301 -1.33 -8.80 -7.69
C LEU A 301 -1.22 -8.19 -9.09
N ASP A 302 -2.24 -8.44 -9.91
CA ASP A 302 -2.52 -7.71 -11.13
C ASP A 302 -2.99 -6.28 -10.83
N VAL A 303 -2.89 -5.41 -11.84
CA VAL A 303 -3.15 -3.96 -11.69
C VAL A 303 -4.58 -3.70 -11.21
N GLU A 304 -5.57 -4.45 -11.67
CA GLU A 304 -6.99 -4.23 -11.32
C GLU A 304 -7.27 -4.64 -9.87
N SER A 305 -6.87 -5.84 -9.47
CA SER A 305 -7.04 -6.32 -8.10
C SER A 305 -6.23 -5.49 -7.11
N PHE A 306 -4.99 -5.12 -7.46
CA PHE A 306 -4.16 -4.26 -6.62
C PHE A 306 -4.83 -2.90 -6.36
N ARG A 307 -5.34 -2.28 -7.42
CA ARG A 307 -5.92 -0.93 -7.37
C ARG A 307 -7.07 -0.82 -6.37
N GLY A 308 -8.04 -1.74 -6.43
CA GLY A 308 -9.18 -1.74 -5.52
C GLY A 308 -8.76 -1.92 -4.05
N LEU A 309 -7.83 -2.84 -3.78
CA LEU A 309 -7.31 -3.06 -2.42
C LEU A 309 -6.53 -1.86 -1.90
N ALA A 310 -5.69 -1.27 -2.75
CA ALA A 310 -4.83 -0.19 -2.36
C ALA A 310 -5.64 1.10 -2.09
N GLN A 311 -6.72 1.34 -2.84
CA GLN A 311 -7.70 2.39 -2.54
C GLN A 311 -8.38 2.15 -1.19
N ASN A 312 -8.91 0.95 -0.95
CA ASN A 312 -9.53 0.58 0.33
C ASN A 312 -8.55 0.74 1.50
N CYS A 313 -7.29 0.34 1.32
CA CYS A 313 -6.24 0.48 2.31
C CYS A 313 -5.94 1.95 2.63
N THR A 314 -5.88 2.80 1.60
CA THR A 314 -5.63 4.24 1.75
C THR A 314 -6.80 4.93 2.46
N ALA A 315 -8.03 4.64 2.05
CA ALA A 315 -9.24 5.17 2.69
C ALA A 315 -9.33 4.75 4.17
N ALA A 316 -9.11 3.47 4.49
CA ALA A 316 -9.08 2.97 5.86
C ALA A 316 -7.98 3.63 6.70
N CYS A 317 -6.81 3.89 6.11
CA CYS A 317 -5.73 4.59 6.79
C CYS A 317 -6.11 6.05 7.10
N ILE A 318 -6.71 6.77 6.15
CA ILE A 318 -7.19 8.15 6.35
C ILE A 318 -8.23 8.19 7.47
N GLU A 319 -9.21 7.28 7.47
CA GLU A 319 -10.24 7.22 8.51
C GLU A 319 -9.65 6.90 9.89
N SER A 320 -8.66 6.02 9.96
CA SER A 320 -7.92 5.74 11.20
C SER A 320 -7.18 6.97 11.71
N LEU A 321 -6.54 7.74 10.83
CA LEU A 321 -5.85 8.98 11.17
C LEU A 321 -6.82 10.07 11.66
N VAL A 322 -7.98 10.22 11.04
CA VAL A 322 -9.02 11.17 11.48
C VAL A 322 -9.59 10.78 12.85
N ARG A 323 -9.72 9.49 13.17
CA ARG A 323 -10.07 9.07 14.53
C ARG A 323 -8.97 9.38 15.53
N ALA A 324 -7.71 9.14 15.18
CA ALA A 324 -6.57 9.48 16.03
C ALA A 324 -6.47 10.99 16.29
N GLU A 325 -6.70 11.83 15.27
CA GLU A 325 -6.79 13.29 15.37
C GLU A 325 -7.78 13.72 16.47
N LYS A 326 -9.02 13.19 16.42
CA LYS A 326 -10.06 13.50 17.41
C LYS A 326 -9.67 13.08 18.83
N LEU A 327 -9.03 11.93 18.99
CA LEU A 327 -8.56 11.44 20.28
C LEU A 327 -7.42 12.29 20.85
N ILE A 328 -6.50 12.75 20.01
CA ILE A 328 -5.41 13.66 20.40
C ILE A 328 -5.99 15.03 20.76
N ALA A 329 -6.93 15.55 19.95
CA ALA A 329 -7.62 16.81 20.20
C ALA A 329 -8.34 16.81 21.56
N ALA A 330 -8.97 15.69 21.93
CA ALA A 330 -9.63 15.52 23.23
C ALA A 330 -8.65 15.47 24.42
N ARG A 331 -7.42 14.99 24.23
CA ARG A 331 -6.42 14.86 25.31
C ARG A 331 -5.58 16.12 25.53
N LYS A 332 -5.25 16.85 24.47
CA LYS A 332 -4.30 17.98 24.52
C LYS A 332 -4.95 19.26 23.99
N THR A 333 -4.79 19.52 22.70
CA THR A 333 -5.39 20.68 22.03
C THR A 333 -5.86 20.30 20.64
N PRO A 334 -6.90 20.97 20.11
CA PRO A 334 -7.36 20.75 18.75
C PRO A 334 -6.28 21.01 17.70
N SER A 335 -5.40 21.98 17.93
CA SER A 335 -4.28 22.28 17.01
C SER A 335 -3.24 21.16 16.96
N ASP A 336 -2.96 20.50 18.08
CA ASP A 336 -2.04 19.35 18.12
C ASP A 336 -2.62 18.13 17.37
N GLY A 337 -3.95 17.94 17.43
CA GLY A 337 -4.65 16.93 16.64
C GLY A 337 -4.55 17.19 15.13
N GLN A 338 -4.88 18.41 14.70
CA GLN A 338 -4.81 18.81 13.29
C GLN A 338 -3.38 18.73 12.73
N LEU A 339 -2.37 19.19 13.49
CA LEU A 339 -0.96 19.09 13.09
C LEU A 339 -0.48 17.65 13.00
N PHE A 340 -0.94 16.78 13.91
CA PHE A 340 -0.71 15.34 13.82
C PHE A 340 -1.28 14.79 12.51
N LEU A 341 -2.52 15.14 12.15
CA LEU A 341 -3.16 14.67 10.94
C LEU A 341 -2.43 15.17 9.69
N ILE A 342 -2.13 16.48 9.60
CA ILE A 342 -1.38 17.07 8.47
C ILE A 342 -0.03 16.36 8.27
N LYS A 343 0.73 16.15 9.36
CA LYS A 343 2.01 15.44 9.31
C LYS A 343 1.86 14.05 8.68
N HIS A 344 0.90 13.25 9.16
CA HIS A 344 0.76 11.86 8.72
C HIS A 344 0.13 11.74 7.33
N LEU A 345 -0.75 12.67 6.92
CA LEU A 345 -1.26 12.72 5.54
C LEU A 345 -0.17 13.12 4.54
N LEU A 346 0.74 14.02 4.91
CA LEU A 346 1.90 14.35 4.08
C LEU A 346 2.85 13.15 3.91
N VAL A 347 3.12 12.42 5.00
CA VAL A 347 3.90 11.18 4.93
C VAL A 347 3.21 10.16 4.04
N LEU A 348 1.91 9.91 4.24
CA LEU A 348 1.15 8.97 3.42
C LEU A 348 1.19 9.35 1.93
N ARG A 349 1.05 10.65 1.61
CA ARG A 349 1.10 11.18 0.23
C ARG A 349 2.46 10.95 -0.41
N GLU A 350 3.54 11.27 0.30
CA GLU A 350 4.90 11.10 -0.20
C GLU A 350 5.18 9.62 -0.49
N GLN A 351 4.86 8.74 0.46
CA GLN A 351 5.17 7.31 0.37
C GLN A 351 4.28 6.55 -0.63
N LEU A 352 3.11 7.08 -0.99
CA LEU A 352 2.25 6.51 -2.04
C LEU A 352 2.63 7.00 -3.45
N THR A 353 3.50 8.01 -3.58
CA THR A 353 3.95 8.54 -4.87
C THR A 353 4.53 7.50 -5.84
N PRO A 354 5.40 6.55 -5.44
CA PRO A 354 5.95 5.55 -6.37
C PRO A 354 4.89 4.60 -6.96
N PHE A 355 3.73 4.46 -6.32
CA PHE A 355 2.65 3.58 -6.75
C PHE A 355 1.60 4.31 -7.62
N ASN A 356 1.81 5.60 -7.92
CA ASN A 356 0.86 6.50 -8.61
C ASN A 356 0.38 6.01 -9.99
N VAL A 357 1.12 5.14 -10.67
CA VAL A 357 0.75 4.63 -12.00
C VAL A 357 -0.36 3.58 -11.91
N GLU A 358 -0.45 2.87 -10.79
CA GLU A 358 -1.35 1.72 -10.60
C GLU A 358 -2.69 2.10 -9.94
N PHE A 359 -2.74 3.24 -9.23
CA PHE A 359 -3.92 3.75 -8.50
C PHE A 359 -5.02 4.40 -9.35
N LYS A 360 -4.85 4.54 -10.66
CA LYS A 360 -5.84 5.21 -11.53
C LYS A 360 -7.03 4.30 -11.83
N VAL A 361 -8.12 4.42 -11.07
CA VAL A 361 -9.40 3.75 -11.34
C VAL A 361 -10.16 4.52 -12.41
N LYS A 362 -10.52 3.84 -13.50
CA LYS A 362 -11.59 4.26 -14.41
C LYS A 362 -12.90 3.71 -13.87
N GLU A 363 -13.56 4.43 -12.98
CA GLU A 363 -14.92 4.09 -12.55
C GLU A 363 -15.90 4.87 -13.45
N THR A 364 -16.74 4.12 -14.17
CA THR A 364 -17.80 4.69 -15.00
C THR A 364 -18.92 5.17 -14.08
N SER A 365 -18.84 6.41 -13.62
CA SER A 365 -19.96 7.05 -12.94
C SER A 365 -20.92 7.62 -13.99
N LEU A 366 -22.21 7.62 -13.68
CA LEU A 366 -23.22 8.23 -14.54
C LEU A 366 -23.43 9.66 -14.04
N ASP A 367 -23.14 10.66 -14.88
CA ASP A 367 -23.35 12.06 -14.50
C ASP A 367 -24.81 12.45 -14.75
N PHE A 368 -25.49 12.86 -13.69
CA PHE A 368 -26.88 13.34 -13.74
C PHE A 368 -26.96 14.87 -13.82
N SER A 369 -25.82 15.58 -13.90
CA SER A 369 -25.77 17.04 -13.95
C SER A 369 -26.45 17.59 -15.21
N ASP A 370 -26.27 16.91 -16.34
CA ASP A 370 -26.91 17.24 -17.63
C ASP A 370 -28.42 16.91 -17.61
N LEU A 371 -28.81 15.83 -16.94
CA LEU A 371 -30.23 15.49 -16.70
C LEU A 371 -30.92 16.55 -15.82
N LYS A 372 -30.23 17.05 -14.80
CA LYS A 372 -30.75 18.08 -13.90
C LYS A 372 -30.92 19.40 -14.65
N SER A 373 -29.91 19.85 -15.39
CA SER A 373 -29.99 21.11 -16.16
C SER A 373 -31.06 21.04 -17.26
N ALA A 374 -31.15 19.92 -18.00
CA ALA A 374 -32.18 19.69 -19.00
C ALA A 374 -33.60 19.61 -18.39
N ALA A 375 -33.76 18.98 -17.22
CA ALA A 375 -35.03 18.95 -16.50
C ALA A 375 -35.44 20.34 -15.98
N TYR A 376 -34.52 21.13 -15.43
CA TYR A 376 -34.78 22.51 -14.99
C TYR A 376 -35.09 23.46 -16.16
N GLN A 377 -34.57 23.19 -17.36
CA GLN A 377 -34.88 23.99 -18.54
C GLN A 377 -36.19 23.56 -19.24
N ALA A 378 -36.60 22.30 -19.05
CA ALA A 378 -37.87 21.76 -19.52
C ALA A 378 -39.05 22.11 -18.59
N LEU A 379 -38.85 22.15 -17.27
CA LEU A 379 -39.90 22.41 -16.27
C LEU A 379 -40.71 23.71 -16.50
N PRO A 380 -40.08 24.86 -16.79
CA PRO A 380 -40.80 26.12 -17.03
C PRO A 380 -41.60 26.14 -18.34
N LYS A 381 -41.30 25.23 -19.27
CA LYS A 381 -41.95 25.13 -20.59
C LYS A 381 -43.12 24.14 -20.62
N LEU A 382 -43.32 23.37 -19.55
CA LEU A 382 -44.37 22.35 -19.44
C LEU A 382 -45.58 22.86 -18.64
N GLY A 383 -46.30 23.84 -19.21
CA GLY A 383 -47.52 24.40 -18.62
C GLY A 383 -48.82 23.62 -18.89
N SER A 384 -48.84 22.58 -19.73
CA SER A 384 -50.10 21.84 -20.02
C SER A 384 -49.97 20.48 -20.74
N LYS A 385 -48.77 19.99 -21.06
CA LYS A 385 -48.57 18.77 -21.90
C LYS A 385 -47.83 17.63 -21.20
N PHE A 386 -48.06 17.47 -19.90
CA PHE A 386 -47.39 16.48 -19.05
C PHE A 386 -47.67 15.00 -19.44
N PHE A 387 -48.78 14.73 -20.13
CA PHE A 387 -49.26 13.37 -20.39
C PHE A 387 -49.32 13.00 -21.89
N ASP A 388 -48.85 13.87 -22.78
CA ASP A 388 -48.79 13.53 -24.21
C ASP A 388 -47.60 12.59 -24.44
N LEU A 389 -47.86 11.33 -24.80
CA LEU A 389 -46.84 10.31 -25.12
C LEU A 389 -46.17 10.56 -26.50
N SER A 390 -46.00 11.82 -26.88
CA SER A 390 -45.40 12.23 -28.15
C SER A 390 -43.87 12.20 -28.07
N ARG A 391 -43.21 11.68 -29.12
CA ARG A 391 -41.74 11.71 -29.27
C ARG A 391 -41.12 13.11 -29.22
N ALA A 392 -41.94 14.17 -29.31
CA ALA A 392 -41.50 15.56 -29.18
C ALA A 392 -41.42 16.05 -27.72
N ASN A 393 -41.81 15.25 -26.72
CA ASN A 393 -41.72 15.66 -25.32
C ASN A 393 -40.27 15.56 -24.82
N ALA A 394 -39.69 16.71 -24.48
CA ALA A 394 -38.30 16.84 -24.03
C ALA A 394 -37.96 15.96 -22.81
N LEU A 395 -38.94 15.65 -21.95
CA LEU A 395 -38.75 14.73 -20.81
C LEU A 395 -38.60 13.27 -21.26
N LEU A 396 -39.29 12.84 -22.32
CA LEU A 396 -39.10 11.51 -22.88
C LEU A 396 -37.73 11.41 -23.55
N HIS A 397 -37.24 12.46 -24.20
CA HIS A 397 -35.87 12.51 -24.74
C HIS A 397 -34.81 12.35 -23.64
N VAL A 398 -34.99 13.05 -22.50
CA VAL A 398 -34.10 12.99 -21.33
C VAL A 398 -34.12 11.62 -20.63
N ILE A 399 -35.26 10.90 -20.65
CA ILE A 399 -35.35 9.53 -20.11
C ILE A 399 -34.83 8.49 -21.11
N LEU A 400 -34.94 8.73 -22.42
CA LEU A 400 -34.53 7.79 -23.47
C LEU A 400 -33.03 7.85 -23.79
N GLU A 401 -32.36 9.01 -23.60
CA GLU A 401 -30.93 9.18 -23.90
C GLU A 401 -30.00 8.63 -22.81
N GLY A 402 -30.50 8.35 -21.61
CA GLY A 402 -29.70 7.86 -20.48
C GLY A 402 -28.68 8.90 -19.98
N PRO A 403 -28.20 8.79 -18.74
CA PRO A 403 -27.15 9.67 -18.24
C PRO A 403 -25.85 9.45 -19.03
N ALA A 404 -25.19 10.56 -19.37
CA ALA A 404 -23.86 10.52 -19.99
C ALA A 404 -22.89 9.81 -19.05
N VAL A 405 -22.17 8.82 -19.58
CA VAL A 405 -21.10 8.14 -18.84
C VAL A 405 -19.96 9.14 -18.69
N VAL A 406 -19.80 9.70 -17.49
CA VAL A 406 -18.64 10.54 -17.17
C VAL A 406 -17.70 9.70 -16.32
N GLU A 407 -16.53 9.44 -16.89
CA GLU A 407 -15.42 8.80 -16.20
C GLU A 407 -15.02 9.68 -15.02
N VAL A 408 -15.45 9.34 -13.81
CA VAL A 408 -14.99 10.01 -12.60
C VAL A 408 -13.89 9.13 -12.03
N ASP A 409 -12.64 9.58 -12.22
CA ASP A 409 -11.51 8.96 -11.56
C ASP A 409 -11.72 9.08 -10.04
N VAL A 410 -12.11 7.98 -9.37
CA VAL A 410 -12.11 7.89 -7.91
C VAL A 410 -10.66 7.68 -7.48
N ASP A 411 -9.92 8.78 -7.51
CA ASP A 411 -8.52 8.81 -7.21
C ASP A 411 -8.33 8.81 -5.69
N SER A 412 -7.77 7.72 -5.14
CA SER A 412 -7.36 7.63 -3.73
C SER A 412 -6.47 8.81 -3.32
N ARG A 413 -5.71 9.38 -4.27
CA ARG A 413 -4.95 10.61 -4.07
C ARG A 413 -5.84 11.85 -3.99
N ARG A 414 -6.90 11.97 -4.79
CA ARG A 414 -7.86 13.08 -4.65
C ARG A 414 -8.50 13.06 -3.27
N GLN A 415 -8.84 11.89 -2.74
CA GLN A 415 -9.35 11.77 -1.37
C GLN A 415 -8.32 12.24 -0.33
N LEU A 416 -7.07 11.81 -0.48
CA LEU A 416 -5.97 12.21 0.39
C LEU A 416 -5.69 13.72 0.32
N ASP A 417 -5.56 14.27 -0.89
CA ASP A 417 -5.31 15.69 -1.15
C ASP A 417 -6.50 16.54 -0.68
N HIS A 418 -7.74 16.07 -0.84
CA HIS A 418 -8.94 16.72 -0.33
C HIS A 418 -8.95 16.79 1.19
N GLN A 419 -8.69 15.66 1.87
CA GLN A 419 -8.65 15.61 3.33
C GLN A 419 -7.50 16.47 3.89
N LEU A 420 -6.33 16.45 3.24
CA LEU A 420 -5.19 17.28 3.60
C LEU A 420 -5.54 18.76 3.46
N LYS A 421 -6.13 19.17 2.33
CA LYS A 421 -6.55 20.55 2.08
C LYS A 421 -7.56 21.01 3.13
N LYS A 422 -8.60 20.22 3.38
CA LYS A 422 -9.62 20.49 4.40
C LYS A 422 -9.00 20.70 5.78
N THR A 423 -8.13 19.79 6.20
CA THR A 423 -7.48 19.87 7.53
C THR A 423 -6.58 21.11 7.63
N CYS A 424 -5.86 21.45 6.55
CA CYS A 424 -5.05 22.67 6.49
C CYS A 424 -5.91 23.94 6.56
N GLU A 425 -7.03 24.01 5.84
CA GLU A 425 -7.95 25.16 5.88
C GLU A 425 -8.55 25.34 7.27
N GLU A 426 -9.01 24.26 7.90
CA GLU A 426 -9.53 24.27 9.28
C GLU A 426 -8.46 24.73 10.29
N PHE A 427 -7.21 24.26 10.15
CA PHE A 427 -6.09 24.69 11.00
C PHE A 427 -5.73 26.16 10.79
N ILE A 428 -5.70 26.64 9.54
CA ILE A 428 -5.42 28.04 9.21
C ILE A 428 -6.50 28.92 9.83
N GLU A 429 -7.78 28.58 9.64
CA GLU A 429 -8.89 29.37 10.18
C GLU A 429 -8.84 29.42 11.71
N GLN A 430 -8.57 28.29 12.37
CA GLN A 430 -8.41 28.25 13.82
C GLN A 430 -7.21 29.05 14.30
N SER A 431 -6.09 29.02 13.58
CA SER A 431 -4.88 29.78 13.90
C SER A 431 -5.11 31.29 13.74
N VAL A 432 -5.78 31.71 12.67
CA VAL A 432 -6.16 33.12 12.46
C VAL A 432 -7.10 33.59 13.57
N ARG A 433 -8.12 32.81 13.92
CA ARG A 433 -9.02 33.14 15.05
C ARG A 433 -8.25 33.25 16.38
N ALA A 434 -7.30 32.34 16.64
CA ALA A 434 -6.50 32.37 17.85
C ALA A 434 -5.57 33.61 17.93
N LEU A 435 -5.00 34.04 16.81
CA LEU A 435 -4.11 35.21 16.72
C LEU A 435 -4.86 36.54 16.68
N THR A 436 -6.11 36.55 16.18
CA THR A 436 -6.96 37.74 16.12
C THR A 436 -7.83 37.94 17.36
N GLY A 437 -7.97 36.92 18.21
CA GLY A 437 -8.65 37.03 19.50
C GLY A 437 -10.10 37.50 19.34
N ASN A 438 -10.44 38.66 19.93
CA ASN A 438 -11.79 39.22 19.91
C ASN A 438 -12.09 40.07 18.66
N LEU A 439 -11.12 40.31 17.78
CA LEU A 439 -11.30 41.12 16.56
C LEU A 439 -12.48 40.66 15.68
N PRO A 440 -12.70 39.36 15.41
CA PRO A 440 -13.84 38.93 14.60
C PRO A 440 -15.17 39.28 15.26
N ALA A 441 -15.30 39.14 16.59
CA ALA A 441 -16.52 39.51 17.31
C ALA A 441 -16.78 41.03 17.27
N LEU A 442 -15.71 41.83 17.35
CA LEU A 442 -15.79 43.28 17.18
C LEU A 442 -16.19 43.66 15.76
N LEU A 443 -15.63 43.00 14.74
CA LEU A 443 -16.02 43.23 13.35
C LEU A 443 -17.48 42.84 13.08
N THR A 444 -17.99 41.79 13.72
CA THR A 444 -19.42 41.41 13.60
C THR A 444 -20.31 42.44 14.27
N ARG A 445 -20.00 42.86 15.52
CA ARG A 445 -20.74 43.94 16.22
C ARG A 445 -20.69 45.25 15.45
N ALA A 446 -19.52 45.60 14.91
CA ALA A 446 -19.31 46.76 14.05
C ALA A 446 -20.23 46.74 12.83
N LYS A 447 -20.33 45.59 12.13
CA LYS A 447 -21.19 45.43 10.95
C LYS A 447 -22.68 45.48 11.28
N GLU A 448 -23.09 44.86 12.40
CA GLU A 448 -24.48 44.89 12.87
C GLU A 448 -24.91 46.31 13.25
N LEU A 449 -24.06 47.03 13.97
CA LEU A 449 -24.34 48.37 14.49
C LEU A 449 -24.08 49.48 13.46
N ALA A 450 -23.33 49.23 12.38
CA ALA A 450 -23.18 50.16 11.26
C ALA A 450 -24.49 50.47 10.53
N SER A 451 -25.50 49.62 10.67
CA SER A 451 -26.87 49.87 10.18
C SER A 451 -27.61 50.96 10.99
N THR A 452 -27.12 51.28 12.19
CA THR A 452 -27.73 52.24 13.12
C THR A 452 -26.79 53.44 13.24
N SER A 453 -27.21 54.62 12.77
CA SER A 453 -26.41 55.86 12.69
C SER A 453 -26.04 56.45 14.07
N ALA A 454 -25.31 55.72 14.92
CA ALA A 454 -24.83 56.17 16.21
C ALA A 454 -23.39 56.71 16.12
N LYS A 455 -23.10 57.79 16.85
CA LYS A 455 -21.71 58.12 17.25
C LYS A 455 -21.25 57.06 18.26
N ASP A 456 -20.01 56.58 18.15
CA ASP A 456 -19.40 55.56 19.02
C ASP A 456 -20.01 54.14 18.92
N VAL A 457 -20.18 53.67 17.68
CA VAL A 457 -20.76 52.36 17.30
C VAL A 457 -20.13 51.17 18.05
N LEU A 458 -18.83 51.22 18.36
CA LEU A 458 -18.10 50.14 19.03
C LEU A 458 -17.81 50.41 20.52
N GLY A 459 -18.34 51.50 21.09
CA GLY A 459 -18.09 51.94 22.46
C GLY A 459 -16.98 52.99 22.59
N PRO A 460 -16.62 53.39 23.83
CA PRO A 460 -15.65 54.45 24.09
C PRO A 460 -14.25 54.07 23.58
N PRO A 461 -13.47 55.04 23.07
CA PRO A 461 -12.18 54.80 22.41
C PRO A 461 -11.15 54.10 23.31
N ASP A 462 -11.21 54.30 24.64
CA ASP A 462 -10.34 53.64 25.61
C ASP A 462 -10.57 52.12 25.71
N ARG A 463 -11.82 51.67 25.62
CA ARG A 463 -12.14 50.23 25.67
C ARG A 463 -11.69 49.52 24.39
N LEU A 464 -11.81 50.19 23.25
CA LEU A 464 -11.33 49.68 21.97
C LEU A 464 -9.80 49.60 21.94
N ARG A 465 -9.12 50.60 22.49
CA ARG A 465 -7.67 50.56 22.68
C ARG A 465 -7.24 49.36 23.53
N ASP A 466 -7.94 49.07 24.62
CA ASP A 466 -7.63 47.93 25.48
C ASP A 466 -7.83 46.59 24.75
N GLU A 467 -8.92 46.42 24.01
CA GLU A 467 -9.19 45.21 23.22
C GLU A 467 -8.22 45.01 22.03
N ILE A 468 -7.85 46.10 21.36
CA ILE A 468 -6.84 46.11 20.30
C ILE A 468 -5.46 45.78 20.87
N SER A 469 -5.09 46.37 22.01
CA SER A 469 -3.82 46.08 22.68
C SER A 469 -3.74 44.64 23.17
N GLY A 470 -4.86 44.06 23.62
CA GLY A 470 -4.96 42.65 23.99
C GLY A 470 -4.73 41.71 22.80
N SER A 471 -5.32 42.03 21.64
CA SER A 471 -5.13 41.25 20.41
C SER A 471 -3.72 41.42 19.83
N LEU A 472 -3.13 42.61 19.94
CA LEU A 472 -1.75 42.88 19.53
C LEU A 472 -0.72 42.13 20.38
N ARG A 473 -0.99 41.94 21.68
CA ARG A 473 -0.13 41.14 22.59
C ARG A 473 -0.07 39.65 22.22
N LEU A 474 -1.05 39.13 21.47
CA LEU A 474 -1.02 37.75 20.97
C LEU A 474 -0.02 37.60 19.80
N LEU A 475 0.11 38.64 18.98
CA LEU A 475 1.07 38.70 17.87
C LEU A 475 2.48 39.02 18.34
N ASN A 476 2.61 39.92 19.32
CA ASN A 476 3.88 40.28 19.91
C ASN A 476 3.83 40.11 21.44
N PRO A 477 4.16 38.93 21.97
CA PRO A 477 4.28 38.77 23.41
C PRO A 477 5.37 39.73 23.92
N PRO A 478 5.16 40.50 25.00
CA PRO A 478 6.19 41.39 25.51
C PRO A 478 7.44 40.57 25.83
N ALA A 479 8.60 41.07 25.40
CA ALA A 479 9.89 40.51 25.83
C ALA A 479 9.88 40.39 27.36
N PRO A 480 10.43 39.31 27.95
CA PRO A 480 10.46 39.13 29.40
C PRO A 480 11.34 40.22 30.00
N GLN A 481 10.76 41.37 30.29
CA GLN A 481 11.39 42.38 31.11
C GLN A 481 11.14 41.96 32.57
N VAL A 482 12.25 41.83 33.30
CA VAL A 482 12.40 41.38 34.68
C VAL A 482 12.66 39.87 34.84
N LYS A 483 13.91 39.56 35.18
CA LYS A 483 14.37 38.28 35.76
C LYS A 483 13.56 37.95 37.02
N GLY A 484 12.43 37.27 36.90
CA GLY A 484 11.65 36.84 38.07
C GLY A 484 10.16 36.57 37.83
N ALA A 485 9.57 37.09 36.74
CA ALA A 485 8.18 36.81 36.40
C ALA A 485 8.09 35.93 35.16
N GLN A 486 8.26 34.61 35.33
CA GLN A 486 7.87 33.64 34.30
C GLN A 486 6.34 33.63 34.18
N ARG A 487 5.76 34.61 33.45
CA ARG A 487 4.44 34.40 32.88
C ARG A 487 4.62 33.53 31.64
N PRO A 488 4.02 32.33 31.58
CA PRO A 488 4.11 31.52 30.39
C PRO A 488 3.56 32.33 29.21
N PRO A 489 4.17 32.28 28.01
CA PRO A 489 3.58 32.87 26.82
C PRO A 489 2.15 32.34 26.71
N HIS A 490 1.18 33.22 26.46
CA HIS A 490 -0.20 32.78 26.21
C HIS A 490 -0.18 31.66 25.18
N SER A 491 -0.93 30.58 25.42
CA SER A 491 -0.95 29.36 24.58
C SER A 491 -1.19 29.63 23.09
N ASN A 492 -1.72 30.80 22.76
CA ASN A 492 -2.16 31.24 21.44
C ASN A 492 -1.21 32.27 20.80
N SER A 493 0.02 32.41 21.28
CA SER A 493 0.98 33.37 20.71
C SER A 493 1.59 32.90 19.39
N LEU A 494 1.91 33.84 18.49
CA LEU A 494 2.60 33.59 17.22
C LEU A 494 3.89 32.77 17.37
N ALA A 495 4.70 33.05 18.40
CA ALA A 495 5.94 32.33 18.67
C ALA A 495 5.68 30.85 19.03
N VAL A 496 4.62 30.58 19.80
CA VAL A 496 4.22 29.22 20.19
C VAL A 496 3.69 28.46 18.98
N LEU A 497 2.87 29.10 18.15
CA LEU A 497 2.36 28.52 16.90
C LEU A 497 3.51 28.12 15.95
N ARG A 498 4.48 29.02 15.76
CA ARG A 498 5.64 28.80 14.89
C ARG A 498 6.50 27.64 15.40
N ARG A 499 6.72 27.57 16.72
CA ARG A 499 7.41 26.45 17.37
C ARG A 499 6.66 25.13 17.15
N LYS A 500 5.34 25.10 17.39
CA LYS A 500 4.51 23.91 17.15
C LYS A 500 4.60 23.43 15.70
N LEU A 501 4.49 24.34 14.73
CA LEU A 501 4.61 24.00 13.30
C LEU A 501 5.97 23.38 12.96
N LEU A 502 7.06 23.91 13.51
CA LEU A 502 8.40 23.37 13.32
C LEU A 502 8.56 21.98 13.94
N THR A 503 8.09 21.78 15.18
CA THR A 503 8.16 20.49 15.88
C THR A 503 7.39 19.39 15.14
N TYR A 504 6.23 19.71 14.55
CA TYR A 504 5.42 18.72 13.83
C TYR A 504 5.92 18.46 12.39
N LEU A 505 6.11 19.51 11.60
CA LEU A 505 6.31 19.38 10.15
C LEU A 505 7.77 19.18 9.75
N THR A 506 8.75 19.52 10.60
CA THR A 506 10.21 19.39 10.43
C THR A 506 10.81 20.09 9.19
N ASN A 507 10.10 20.17 8.06
CA ASN A 507 10.49 20.83 6.83
C ASN A 507 10.15 22.33 6.89
N PRO A 508 11.15 23.22 6.81
CA PRO A 508 10.92 24.66 6.89
C PRO A 508 10.08 25.21 5.73
N THR A 509 10.18 24.60 4.54
CA THR A 509 9.41 25.06 3.37
C THR A 509 7.91 24.87 3.57
N THR A 510 7.49 23.68 4.03
CA THR A 510 6.08 23.39 4.34
C THR A 510 5.54 24.33 5.42
N VAL A 511 6.35 24.64 6.44
CA VAL A 511 6.00 25.61 7.48
C VAL A 511 5.77 26.99 6.86
N THR A 512 6.65 27.48 5.97
CA THR A 512 6.45 28.78 5.31
C THR A 512 5.20 28.81 4.42
N ILE A 513 4.87 27.69 3.76
CA ILE A 513 3.68 27.58 2.91
C ILE A 513 2.40 27.70 3.75
N ILE A 514 2.35 27.11 4.94
CA ILE A 514 1.18 27.19 5.84
C ILE A 514 1.13 28.54 6.57
N MET A 515 2.28 29.12 6.92
CA MET A 515 2.35 30.42 7.60
C MET A 515 1.87 31.59 6.73
N ARG A 516 2.10 31.57 5.41
CA ARG A 516 1.67 32.65 4.50
C ARG A 516 0.14 32.89 4.49
N PRO A 517 -0.73 31.87 4.36
CA PRO A 517 -2.17 32.03 4.53
C PRO A 517 -2.58 32.57 5.90
N ILE A 518 -1.88 32.18 6.98
CA ILE A 518 -2.16 32.65 8.34
C ILE A 518 -1.83 34.14 8.46
N GLU A 519 -0.65 34.56 7.98
CA GLU A 519 -0.24 35.96 7.93
C GLU A 519 -1.25 36.81 7.15
N THR A 520 -1.60 36.38 5.94
CA THR A 520 -2.56 37.12 5.11
C THR A 520 -3.96 37.20 5.74
N GLY A 521 -4.44 36.13 6.38
CA GLY A 521 -5.72 36.12 7.11
C GLY A 521 -5.74 37.08 8.31
N VAL A 522 -4.67 37.10 9.10
CA VAL A 522 -4.52 38.02 10.24
C VAL A 522 -4.47 39.46 9.74
N VAL A 523 -3.60 39.75 8.78
CA VAL A 523 -3.46 41.07 8.16
C VAL A 523 -4.79 41.58 7.60
N ASN A 524 -5.55 40.73 6.90
CA ASN A 524 -6.85 41.11 6.35
C ASN A 524 -7.86 41.46 7.45
N SER A 525 -7.85 40.74 8.58
CA SER A 525 -8.72 41.02 9.72
C SER A 525 -8.40 42.39 10.35
N TRP A 526 -7.12 42.68 10.53
CA TRP A 526 -6.65 43.99 11.01
C TRP A 526 -6.94 45.12 10.02
N ARG A 527 -6.81 44.87 8.72
CA ARG A 527 -7.16 45.84 7.67
C ARG A 527 -8.65 46.19 7.74
N GLN A 528 -9.54 45.20 7.88
CA GLN A 528 -10.97 45.43 8.02
C GLN A 528 -11.29 46.30 9.25
N LEU A 529 -10.62 46.04 10.38
CA LEU A 529 -10.79 46.87 11.58
C LEU A 529 -10.31 48.30 11.35
N SER A 530 -9.10 48.47 10.79
CA SER A 530 -8.53 49.78 10.48
C SER A 530 -9.42 50.60 9.54
N THR A 531 -9.97 49.97 8.49
CA THR A 531 -10.92 50.64 7.58
C THR A 531 -12.22 51.04 8.29
N PHE A 532 -12.70 50.22 9.21
CA PHE A 532 -13.93 50.50 9.96
C PHE A 532 -13.74 51.67 10.94
N VAL A 533 -12.63 51.66 11.69
CA VAL A 533 -12.25 52.76 12.58
C VAL A 533 -12.07 54.06 11.78
N ALA A 534 -11.49 53.98 10.59
CA ALA A 534 -11.31 55.11 9.70
C ALA A 534 -12.62 55.68 9.09
N GLN A 535 -13.73 54.95 9.17
CA GLN A 535 -15.04 55.41 8.67
C GLN A 535 -15.91 56.02 9.78
N HIS A 536 -15.81 55.51 11.01
CA HIS A 536 -16.76 55.83 12.08
C HIS A 536 -16.20 56.68 13.24
N TYR A 537 -14.88 56.87 13.33
CA TYR A 537 -14.24 57.63 14.43
C TYR A 537 -13.52 58.89 13.94
N THR A 538 -13.48 59.92 14.78
CA THR A 538 -12.79 61.19 14.50
C THR A 538 -11.26 61.03 14.53
N GLU A 539 -10.52 62.02 14.07
CA GLU A 539 -9.04 61.96 14.06
C GLU A 539 -8.44 61.88 15.48
N GLU A 540 -9.05 62.56 16.45
CA GLU A 540 -8.66 62.51 17.87
C GLU A 540 -8.92 61.11 18.47
N ASP A 541 -10.08 60.51 18.19
CA ASP A 541 -10.41 59.16 18.65
C ASP A 541 -9.47 58.10 18.06
N ARG A 542 -9.05 58.26 16.80
CA ARG A 542 -8.10 57.34 16.14
C ARG A 542 -6.73 57.34 16.83
N MET A 543 -6.29 58.51 17.31
CA MET A 543 -5.03 58.64 18.04
C MET A 543 -5.10 57.93 19.40
N ILE A 544 -6.27 57.93 20.04
CA ILE A 544 -6.52 57.20 21.29
C ILE A 544 -6.57 55.68 21.05
N ILE A 545 -7.31 55.25 20.02
CA ILE A 545 -7.48 53.84 19.66
C ILE A 545 -6.17 53.19 19.21
N ALA A 546 -5.29 53.97 18.53
CA ALA A 546 -3.96 53.55 18.10
C ALA A 546 -3.95 52.20 17.33
N CYS A 547 -4.89 52.04 16.40
CA CYS A 547 -5.00 50.82 15.59
C CYS A 547 -3.75 50.63 14.70
N PRO A 548 -3.11 49.45 14.69
CA PRO A 548 -1.92 49.22 13.89
C PRO A 548 -2.22 49.20 12.39
N ASN A 549 -1.26 49.69 11.59
CA ASN A 549 -1.33 49.66 10.14
C ASN A 549 -0.96 48.28 9.58
N ASP A 550 -1.39 47.99 8.34
CA ASP A 550 -1.08 46.73 7.63
C ASP A 550 0.44 46.39 7.67
N SER A 551 1.28 47.38 7.36
CA SER A 551 2.74 47.23 7.40
C SER A 551 3.27 46.90 8.80
N GLN A 552 2.69 47.48 9.86
CA GLN A 552 3.10 47.22 11.24
C GLN A 552 2.73 45.80 11.66
N VAL A 553 1.57 45.28 11.24
CA VAL A 553 1.15 43.91 11.52
C VAL A 553 2.01 42.89 10.78
N ARG A 554 2.36 43.15 9.50
CA ARG A 554 3.26 42.28 8.72
C ARG A 554 4.66 42.20 9.30
N LEU A 555 5.20 43.32 9.78
CA LEU A 555 6.52 43.34 10.42
C LEU A 555 6.60 42.36 11.60
N LEU A 556 5.51 42.14 12.33
CA LEU A 556 5.47 41.20 13.46
C LEU A 556 5.60 39.72 13.05
N PHE A 557 5.37 39.36 11.79
CA PHE A 557 5.57 37.98 11.28
C PHE A 557 7.01 37.71 10.80
N HIS A 558 7.77 38.78 10.54
CA HIS A 558 9.15 38.72 10.06
C HIS A 558 10.21 38.79 11.18
N VAL A 559 9.77 39.02 12.42
CA VAL A 559 10.57 38.84 13.65
C VAL A 559 10.49 37.37 14.09
#